data_AF-A0A8J6TQW0-F1
#
_entry.id   AF-A0A8J6TQW0-F1
#
_cell.length_a   1.000
_cell.length_b   1.000
_cell.length_c   1.000
_cell.angle_alpha   90.00
_cell.angle_beta   90.00
_cell.angle_gamma   90.00
#
_symmetry.space_group_name_H-M   'P 1'
#
loop_
_entity.id
_entity.type
_entity.pdbx_description
1 polymer ?
#
loop_
_entity_poly.entity_id
_entity_poly.type
_entity_poly.pdbx_seq_one_letter_code
_entity_poly.pdbx_strand_id
1 'polypeptide(L)'
;MKFIMKYLPFAGIIAINSLAVAGRFRLESLKPYVLAISAVVLVNLIITIAAKVKSYFNYGISGIVILGAFSVFLVPSLGQIYLENVITALYLGLFSVALFPPLFKLDPFTYEFSKKNYPEAITKTDQFRKINIIINYIWAALFGICIVLSKITYSDDGGIQVIVSSIAPIVLLLAVGIPVSRKLPALLMQTTQGERLHFESIKDLFEAMPFGLNKGLAEGLDAIIQFHLTGEEPTDGYLTIKNLECTYTDGTHPDPKTTIRADSKLWLAISNNEISGDQAFINKEYTVEGDMTILLKLGELFAPSNEAEEDIKQRPKEIGFEYKTFEPGRIKQIVVFDGGPRNTEFSKTTFMVKHFCRGAKSAGAEIEYIKLKDMKINPCTGCFTCWTKTPGECIFQDDMTDLRLKYRKADLIVFASPLYIFSVTGIMKNFLDRIVPNMKPYMIIDNGETRHPHRYPEDKEQGFVVFSAAGFPEVEHNFDGLRGMFRCLHSHSEKASLMGEFYMPGAELIAQPVYAERRRRVEQACYNAGEQAVKEGQINTGLMQTVSDPEISQSKFQKQTDYFWESLDGKASYLKNCPALEYADDI
;
A
#
# COMPACT_ATOMS: atom_id res chain seq x y z
N MET A 1 19.39 -1.14 46.06
CA MET A 1 18.81 0.21 46.04
C MET A 1 17.63 0.37 45.05
N LYS A 2 17.79 0.12 43.73
CA LYS A 2 16.69 0.25 42.74
C LYS A 2 15.45 -0.62 43.01
N PHE A 3 15.63 -1.83 43.56
CA PHE A 3 14.53 -2.72 43.95
C PHE A 3 13.69 -2.12 45.09
N ILE A 4 14.34 -1.66 46.16
CA ILE A 4 13.68 -1.06 47.32
C ILE A 4 12.89 0.18 46.87
N MET A 5 13.51 1.05 46.08
CA MET A 5 12.84 2.28 45.59
C MET A 5 11.55 2.00 44.81
N LYS A 6 11.49 0.88 44.08
CA LYS A 6 10.36 0.51 43.24
C LYS A 6 9.19 -0.11 44.02
N TYR A 7 9.47 -0.90 45.05
CA TYR A 7 8.44 -1.70 45.73
C TYR A 7 8.08 -1.21 47.15
N LEU A 8 8.82 -0.24 47.70
CA LEU A 8 8.52 0.32 49.03
C LEU A 8 7.11 0.93 49.16
N PRO A 9 6.56 1.68 48.17
CA PRO A 9 5.20 2.21 48.27
C PRO A 9 4.13 1.11 48.35
N PHE A 10 4.35 -0.02 47.66
CA PHE A 10 3.47 -1.19 47.77
C PHE A 10 3.47 -1.78 49.16
N ALA A 11 4.67 -1.99 49.72
CA ALA A 11 4.81 -2.46 51.09
C ALA A 11 4.12 -1.51 52.07
N GLY A 12 4.17 -0.20 51.82
CA GLY A 12 3.46 0.81 52.58
C GLY A 12 1.93 0.63 52.56
N ILE A 13 1.32 0.47 51.39
CA ILE A 13 -0.13 0.22 51.27
C ILE A 13 -0.54 -1.09 51.94
N ILE A 14 0.23 -2.16 51.73
CA ILE A 14 -0.03 -3.47 52.35
C ILE A 14 0.02 -3.34 53.88
N ALA A 15 1.02 -2.63 54.40
CA ALA A 15 1.16 -2.36 55.83
C ALA A 15 -0.01 -1.55 56.39
N ILE A 16 -0.43 -0.47 55.70
CA ILE A 16 -1.60 0.34 56.09
C ILE A 16 -2.86 -0.52 56.12
N ASN A 17 -3.10 -1.35 55.10
CA ASN A 17 -4.28 -2.23 55.05
C ASN A 17 -4.25 -3.26 56.19
N SER A 18 -3.09 -3.89 56.44
CA SER A 18 -2.93 -4.92 57.48
C SER A 18 -3.15 -4.34 58.87
N LEU A 19 -2.62 -3.14 59.12
CA LEU A 19 -2.84 -2.40 60.35
C LEU A 19 -4.29 -1.93 60.48
N ALA A 20 -4.92 -1.48 59.39
CA ALA A 20 -6.33 -1.07 59.40
C ALA A 20 -7.24 -2.24 59.79
N VAL A 21 -7.01 -3.43 59.23
CA VAL A 21 -7.73 -4.67 59.60
C VAL A 21 -7.47 -5.04 61.07
N ALA A 22 -6.20 -5.04 61.52
CA ALA A 22 -5.84 -5.38 62.90
C ALA A 22 -6.42 -4.38 63.93
N GLY A 23 -6.44 -3.09 63.57
CA GLY A 23 -6.99 -2.00 64.38
C GLY A 23 -8.50 -1.82 64.26
N ARG A 24 -9.22 -2.74 63.57
CA ARG A 24 -10.66 -2.66 63.28
C ARG A 24 -11.09 -1.29 62.73
N PHE A 25 -10.27 -0.73 61.85
CA PHE A 25 -10.50 0.54 61.16
C PHE A 25 -10.69 1.75 62.09
N ARG A 26 -10.22 1.69 63.34
CA ARG A 26 -10.31 2.82 64.28
C ARG A 26 -9.26 3.89 63.94
N LEU A 27 -9.74 5.04 63.45
CA LEU A 27 -8.90 6.15 62.97
C LEU A 27 -7.82 6.56 63.98
N GLU A 28 -8.17 6.83 65.23
CA GLU A 28 -7.25 7.38 66.25
C GLU A 28 -6.06 6.45 66.55
N SER A 29 -6.28 5.13 66.59
CA SER A 29 -5.21 4.15 66.80
C SER A 29 -4.29 4.00 65.59
N LEU A 30 -4.74 4.35 64.39
CA LEU A 30 -4.02 4.12 63.14
C LEU A 30 -3.21 5.34 62.67
N LYS A 31 -3.57 6.54 63.11
CA LYS A 31 -2.87 7.81 62.82
C LYS A 31 -1.33 7.72 62.91
N PRO A 32 -0.71 7.27 64.01
CA PRO A 32 0.76 7.29 64.13
C PRO A 32 1.44 6.36 63.12
N TYR A 33 0.81 5.22 62.80
CA TYR A 33 1.36 4.27 61.84
C TYR A 33 1.21 4.76 60.40
N VAL A 34 0.05 5.32 60.05
CA VAL A 34 -0.18 5.91 58.72
C VAL A 34 0.80 7.06 58.47
N LEU A 35 1.07 7.90 59.48
CA LEU A 35 2.04 8.98 59.38
C LEU A 35 3.47 8.46 59.15
N ALA A 36 3.90 7.47 59.95
CA ALA A 36 5.24 6.89 59.82
C ALA A 36 5.45 6.24 58.43
N ILE A 37 4.49 5.44 57.97
CA ILE A 37 4.55 4.79 56.66
C ILE A 37 4.57 5.85 55.54
N SER A 38 3.74 6.88 55.64
CA SER A 38 3.65 7.91 54.61
C SER A 38 4.90 8.79 54.56
N ALA A 39 5.53 9.07 55.70
CA ALA A 39 6.82 9.76 55.75
C ALA A 39 7.93 8.95 55.04
N VAL A 40 7.97 7.64 55.29
CA VAL A 40 8.92 6.73 54.60
C VAL A 40 8.67 6.70 53.09
N VAL A 41 7.40 6.62 52.66
CA VAL A 41 7.03 6.66 51.23
C VAL A 41 7.35 8.01 50.60
N LEU A 42 7.14 9.13 51.30
CA LEU A 42 7.48 10.47 50.84
C LEU A 42 8.99 10.65 50.64
N VAL A 43 9.81 10.20 51.60
CA VAL A 43 11.27 10.22 51.46
C VAL A 43 11.71 9.39 50.27
N ASN A 44 11.13 8.19 50.09
CA ASN A 44 11.41 7.36 48.93
C ASN A 44 11.01 8.02 47.61
N LEU A 45 9.88 8.73 47.57
CA LEU A 45 9.43 9.50 46.40
C LEU A 45 10.43 10.62 46.07
N ILE A 46 10.88 11.39 47.05
CA ILE A 46 11.90 12.44 46.88
C ILE A 46 13.20 11.85 46.32
N ILE A 47 13.68 10.75 46.89
CA ILE A 47 14.90 10.06 46.42
C ILE A 47 14.71 9.54 44.99
N THR A 48 13.54 8.97 44.67
CA THR A 48 13.21 8.47 43.32
C THR A 48 13.22 9.59 42.28
N ILE A 49 12.64 10.74 42.62
CA ILE A 49 12.61 11.94 41.77
C ILE A 49 14.03 12.50 41.58
N ALA A 50 14.79 12.65 42.66
CA ALA A 50 16.18 13.13 42.62
C ALA A 50 17.08 12.21 41.79
N ALA A 51 16.87 10.90 41.86
CA ALA A 51 17.57 9.89 41.07
C ALA A 51 17.07 9.77 39.62
N LYS A 52 16.11 10.60 39.19
CA LYS A 52 15.49 10.60 37.85
C LYS A 52 14.95 9.22 37.43
N VAL A 53 14.49 8.41 38.39
CA VAL A 53 13.93 7.08 38.10
C VAL A 53 12.49 7.24 37.60
N LYS A 54 12.28 7.22 36.29
CA LYS A 54 10.94 7.28 35.68
C LYS A 54 10.13 6.04 36.05
N SER A 55 9.12 6.20 36.90
CA SER A 55 8.16 5.14 37.23
C SER A 55 6.80 5.72 37.60
N TYR A 56 5.90 5.83 36.62
CA TYR A 56 4.52 6.29 36.81
C TYR A 56 3.78 5.50 37.90
N PHE A 57 4.07 4.21 37.98
CA PHE A 57 3.53 3.30 38.99
C PHE A 57 3.95 3.68 40.42
N ASN A 58 5.24 4.00 40.62
CA ASN A 58 5.76 4.45 41.91
C ASN A 58 5.14 5.80 42.31
N TYR A 59 5.04 6.74 41.36
CA TYR A 59 4.47 8.06 41.61
C TYR A 59 2.99 7.99 41.98
N GLY A 60 2.19 7.22 41.24
CA GLY A 60 0.77 7.08 41.54
C GLY A 60 0.51 6.46 42.91
N ILE A 61 1.23 5.40 43.24
CA ILE A 61 1.04 4.67 44.51
C ILE A 61 1.53 5.48 45.70
N SER A 62 2.66 6.16 45.55
CA SER A 62 3.13 7.12 46.55
C SER A 62 2.09 8.23 46.76
N GLY A 63 1.47 8.71 45.67
CA GLY A 63 0.36 9.65 45.73
C GLY A 63 -0.84 9.14 46.53
N ILE A 64 -1.27 7.89 46.34
CA ILE A 64 -2.37 7.28 47.11
C ILE A 64 -2.05 7.25 48.60
N VAL A 65 -0.84 6.83 48.97
CA VAL A 65 -0.40 6.76 50.38
C VAL A 65 -0.40 8.15 51.01
N ILE A 66 0.17 9.14 50.31
CA ILE A 66 0.30 10.51 50.82
C ILE A 66 -1.06 11.20 50.92
N LEU A 67 -1.93 11.06 49.90
CA LEU A 67 -3.29 11.58 49.92
C LEU A 67 -4.15 10.89 50.98
N GLY A 68 -3.95 9.58 51.17
CA GLY A 68 -4.55 8.79 52.23
C GLY A 68 -4.18 9.35 53.61
N ALA A 69 -2.90 9.62 53.87
CA ALA A 69 -2.48 10.27 55.10
C ALA A 69 -3.08 11.67 55.26
N PHE A 70 -3.06 12.49 54.21
CA PHE A 70 -3.68 13.82 54.25
C PHE A 70 -5.17 13.75 54.65
N SER A 71 -5.91 12.77 54.11
CA SER A 71 -7.31 12.55 54.46
C SER A 71 -7.51 12.14 55.93
N VAL A 72 -6.63 11.27 56.47
CA VAL A 72 -6.68 10.82 57.87
C VAL A 72 -6.43 11.95 58.87
N PHE A 73 -5.62 12.94 58.52
CA PHE A 73 -5.24 14.04 59.42
C PHE A 73 -6.09 15.30 59.29
N LEU A 74 -6.60 15.62 58.09
CA LEU A 74 -7.29 16.89 57.85
C LEU A 74 -8.81 16.75 57.71
N VAL A 75 -9.30 15.59 57.27
CA VAL A 75 -10.74 15.37 57.06
C VAL A 75 -11.12 13.99 57.62
N PRO A 76 -11.40 13.87 58.93
CA PRO A 76 -11.58 12.58 59.60
C PRO A 76 -12.60 11.64 58.94
N SER A 77 -13.67 12.19 58.35
CA SER A 77 -14.66 11.42 57.60
C SER A 77 -14.09 10.77 56.32
N LEU A 78 -13.27 11.50 55.57
CA LEU A 78 -12.56 10.95 54.40
C LEU A 78 -11.46 9.96 54.83
N GLY A 79 -10.77 10.24 55.93
CA GLY A 79 -9.79 9.32 56.52
C GLY A 79 -10.38 7.98 56.89
N GLN A 80 -11.57 7.97 57.49
CA GLN A 80 -12.29 6.74 57.84
C GLN A 80 -12.66 5.95 56.58
N ILE A 81 -13.22 6.62 55.57
CA ILE A 81 -13.55 6.01 54.27
C ILE A 81 -12.31 5.41 53.61
N TYR A 82 -11.17 6.12 53.64
CA TYR A 82 -9.91 5.63 53.09
C TYR A 82 -9.44 4.35 53.80
N LEU A 83 -9.43 4.34 55.14
CA LEU A 83 -8.99 3.17 55.92
C LEU A 83 -9.89 1.95 55.72
N GLU A 84 -11.19 2.15 55.58
CA GLU A 84 -12.15 1.06 55.30
C GLU A 84 -12.03 0.52 53.86
N ASN A 85 -11.43 1.29 52.96
CA ASN A 85 -11.40 0.99 51.53
C ASN A 85 -9.99 1.03 50.92
N VAL A 86 -8.95 0.73 51.71
CA VAL A 86 -7.53 0.85 51.28
C VAL A 86 -7.26 0.08 49.98
N ILE A 87 -7.80 -1.14 49.84
CA ILE A 87 -7.65 -1.95 48.63
C ILE A 87 -8.38 -1.33 47.43
N THR A 88 -9.58 -0.77 47.62
CA THR A 88 -10.30 -0.07 46.56
C THR A 88 -9.54 1.20 46.15
N ALA A 89 -8.98 1.94 47.11
CA ALA A 89 -8.17 3.13 46.85
C ALA A 89 -6.89 2.81 46.07
N LEU A 90 -6.24 1.68 46.37
CA LEU A 90 -5.12 1.14 45.59
C LEU A 90 -5.53 0.93 44.12
N TYR A 91 -6.60 0.18 43.85
CA TYR A 91 -7.02 -0.10 42.48
C TYR A 91 -7.52 1.14 41.75
N LEU A 92 -8.16 2.10 42.44
CA LEU A 92 -8.56 3.38 41.87
C LEU A 92 -7.36 4.23 41.44
N GLY A 93 -6.30 4.25 42.24
CA GLY A 93 -5.08 4.95 41.85
C GLY A 93 -4.32 4.24 40.72
N LEU A 94 -4.27 2.91 40.73
CA LEU A 94 -3.70 2.12 39.61
C LEU A 94 -4.49 2.31 38.31
N PHE A 95 -5.83 2.33 38.40
CA PHE A 95 -6.73 2.68 37.31
C PHE A 95 -6.42 4.07 36.76
N SER A 96 -6.21 5.05 37.64
CA SER A 96 -5.90 6.43 37.24
C SER A 96 -4.54 6.53 36.54
N VAL A 97 -3.52 5.83 37.04
CA VAL A 97 -2.18 5.75 36.42
C VAL A 97 -2.23 5.08 35.06
N ALA A 98 -3.13 4.12 34.85
CA ALA A 98 -3.35 3.53 33.54
C ALA A 98 -4.16 4.50 32.64
N LEU A 99 -5.33 4.96 33.07
CA LEU A 99 -6.27 5.67 32.20
C LEU A 99 -5.78 7.04 31.73
N PHE A 100 -5.26 7.88 32.65
CA PHE A 100 -5.09 9.31 32.37
C PHE A 100 -3.83 9.69 31.59
N PRO A 101 -2.63 9.13 31.82
CA PRO A 101 -1.43 9.58 31.10
C PRO A 101 -1.57 9.55 29.56
N PRO A 102 -2.14 8.50 28.93
CA PRO A 102 -2.37 8.50 27.49
C PRO A 102 -3.33 9.61 27.01
N LEU A 103 -4.35 9.98 27.81
CA LEU A 103 -5.30 11.05 27.46
C LEU A 103 -4.62 12.43 27.38
N PHE A 104 -3.50 12.61 28.08
CA PHE A 104 -2.69 13.84 28.07
C PHE A 104 -1.44 13.71 27.17
N LYS A 105 -1.39 12.73 26.27
CA LYS A 105 -0.24 12.45 25.38
C LYS A 105 1.06 12.12 26.13
N LEU A 106 0.97 11.69 27.39
CA LEU A 106 2.11 11.14 28.14
C LEU A 106 2.25 9.65 27.85
N ASP A 107 3.46 9.12 28.01
CA ASP A 107 3.70 7.71 27.73
C ASP A 107 2.98 6.80 28.72
N PRO A 108 2.34 5.71 28.24
CA PRO A 108 1.70 4.75 29.12
C PRO A 108 2.75 4.02 29.96
N PHE A 109 2.40 3.59 31.18
CA PHE A 109 3.37 2.90 32.04
C PHE A 109 3.86 1.56 31.45
N THR A 110 3.05 0.95 30.58
CA THR A 110 3.36 -0.29 29.85
C THR A 110 4.53 -0.11 28.89
N TYR A 111 4.73 1.10 28.35
CA TYR A 111 5.82 1.42 27.42
C TYR A 111 7.19 1.11 28.03
N GLU A 112 7.42 1.57 29.27
CA GLU A 112 8.67 1.35 30.01
C GLU A 112 8.93 -0.12 30.36
N PHE A 113 7.87 -0.93 30.43
CA PHE A 113 7.97 -2.37 30.66
C PHE A 113 8.26 -3.12 29.37
N SER A 114 7.52 -2.78 28.30
CA SER A 114 7.63 -3.41 26.99
C SER A 114 8.99 -3.13 26.38
N LYS A 115 9.50 -1.89 26.42
CA LYS A 115 10.76 -1.49 25.75
C LYS A 115 12.00 -2.29 26.13
N LYS A 116 11.96 -3.06 27.22
CA LYS A 116 13.07 -3.93 27.64
C LYS A 116 13.17 -5.23 26.85
N ASN A 117 12.09 -5.60 26.16
CA ASN A 117 11.99 -6.86 25.42
C ASN A 117 11.98 -6.65 23.91
N TYR A 118 12.14 -5.40 23.44
CA TYR A 118 12.12 -5.06 22.02
C TYR A 118 13.36 -4.21 21.65
N PRO A 119 13.88 -4.36 20.42
CA PRO A 119 14.97 -3.55 19.87
C PRO A 119 14.67 -2.05 19.86
N GLU A 120 15.72 -1.24 19.88
CA GLU A 120 15.56 0.22 19.99
C GLU A 120 14.84 0.81 18.77
N ALA A 121 15.18 0.36 17.55
CA ALA A 121 14.50 0.75 16.30
C ALA A 121 12.97 0.61 16.39
N ILE A 122 12.48 -0.46 17.02
CA ILE A 122 11.04 -0.71 17.17
C ILE A 122 10.46 0.17 18.27
N THR A 123 11.16 0.32 19.40
CA THR A 123 10.63 1.07 20.54
C THR A 123 10.41 2.55 20.25
N LYS A 124 11.17 3.13 19.30
CA LYS A 124 11.06 4.54 18.89
C LYS A 124 9.86 4.83 17.96
N THR A 125 9.19 3.81 17.43
CA THR A 125 8.05 4.00 16.50
C THR A 125 6.77 4.48 17.20
N ASP A 126 5.97 5.27 16.47
CA ASP A 126 4.64 5.68 16.92
C ASP A 126 3.70 4.46 16.98
N GLN A 127 3.91 3.46 16.13
CA GLN A 127 3.23 2.17 16.19
C GLN A 127 3.44 1.46 17.53
N PHE A 128 4.69 1.31 17.99
CA PHE A 128 5.00 0.71 19.28
C PHE A 128 4.36 1.47 20.43
N ARG A 129 4.32 2.81 20.35
CA ARG A 129 3.62 3.66 21.31
C ARG A 129 2.11 3.40 21.32
N LYS A 130 1.45 3.37 20.16
CA LYS A 130 0.01 3.08 20.00
C LYS A 130 -0.36 1.70 20.58
N ILE A 131 0.45 0.67 20.30
CA ILE A 131 0.26 -0.68 20.84
C ILE A 131 0.33 -0.67 22.37
N ASN A 132 1.31 0.04 22.95
CA ASN A 132 1.43 0.16 24.39
C ASN A 132 0.27 0.94 25.02
N ILE A 133 -0.33 1.91 24.32
CA ILE A 133 -1.56 2.59 24.74
C ILE A 133 -2.73 1.59 24.82
N ILE A 134 -2.89 0.71 23.83
CA ILE A 134 -3.93 -0.34 23.84
C ILE A 134 -3.76 -1.26 25.05
N ILE A 135 -2.54 -1.79 25.25
CA ILE A 135 -2.22 -2.66 26.40
C ILE A 135 -2.52 -1.94 27.72
N ASN A 136 -2.20 -0.65 27.79
CA ASN A 136 -2.44 0.18 28.95
C ASN A 136 -3.93 0.38 29.24
N TYR A 137 -4.79 0.51 28.22
CA TYR A 137 -6.25 0.52 28.41
C TYR A 137 -6.80 -0.85 28.85
N ILE A 138 -6.18 -1.96 28.42
CA ILE A 138 -6.51 -3.29 28.96
C ILE A 138 -6.20 -3.33 30.46
N TRP A 139 -5.06 -2.80 30.89
CA TRP A 139 -4.75 -2.66 32.33
C TRP A 139 -5.74 -1.77 33.06
N ALA A 140 -6.15 -0.65 32.47
CA ALA A 140 -7.21 0.20 33.05
C ALA A 140 -8.51 -0.60 33.22
N ALA A 141 -8.94 -1.38 32.23
CA ALA A 141 -10.11 -2.24 32.35
C ALA A 141 -9.95 -3.30 33.46
N LEU A 142 -8.79 -3.96 33.55
CA LEU A 142 -8.50 -4.92 34.62
C LEU A 142 -8.55 -4.27 36.01
N PHE A 143 -7.97 -3.08 36.18
CA PHE A 143 -8.06 -2.35 37.44
C PHE A 143 -9.49 -1.91 37.75
N GLY A 144 -10.28 -1.52 36.73
CA GLY A 144 -11.70 -1.25 36.87
C GLY A 144 -12.48 -2.44 37.40
N ILE A 145 -12.21 -3.65 36.86
CA ILE A 145 -12.79 -4.89 37.37
C ILE A 145 -12.37 -5.13 38.83
N CYS A 146 -11.09 -4.89 39.17
CA CYS A 146 -10.60 -5.05 40.55
C CYS A 146 -11.31 -4.11 41.54
N ILE A 147 -11.64 -2.87 41.14
CA ILE A 147 -12.42 -1.92 41.96
C ILE A 147 -13.82 -2.47 42.24
N VAL A 148 -14.46 -3.06 41.23
CA VAL A 148 -15.79 -3.67 41.39
C VAL A 148 -15.71 -4.90 42.29
N LEU A 149 -14.74 -5.79 42.05
CA LEU A 149 -14.53 -6.99 42.85
C LEU A 149 -14.23 -6.66 44.32
N SER A 150 -13.52 -5.57 44.61
CA SER A 150 -13.22 -5.15 45.98
C SER A 150 -14.41 -4.55 46.72
N LYS A 151 -15.50 -4.20 46.02
CA LYS A 151 -16.71 -3.56 46.59
C LYS A 151 -17.90 -4.50 46.76
N ILE A 152 -17.96 -5.60 46.01
CA ILE A 152 -19.08 -6.54 46.09
C ILE A 152 -18.97 -7.38 47.38
N THR A 153 -20.10 -7.55 48.05
CA THR A 153 -20.25 -8.48 49.18
C THR A 153 -20.74 -9.83 48.63
N TYR A 154 -19.93 -10.87 48.78
CA TYR A 154 -20.16 -12.19 48.20
C TYR A 154 -20.69 -13.21 49.21
N SER A 155 -20.37 -13.05 50.49
CA SER A 155 -20.86 -13.92 51.56
C SER A 155 -20.71 -13.28 52.93
N ASP A 156 -21.59 -13.65 53.86
CA ASP A 156 -21.42 -13.33 55.30
C ASP A 156 -20.29 -14.15 55.95
N ASP A 157 -19.86 -15.24 55.30
CA ASP A 157 -18.67 -16.01 55.68
C ASP A 157 -17.39 -15.23 55.33
N GLY A 158 -16.67 -14.78 56.35
CA GLY A 158 -15.46 -13.95 56.20
C GLY A 158 -14.34 -14.59 55.35
N GLY A 159 -14.32 -15.92 55.23
CA GLY A 159 -13.33 -16.63 54.40
C GLY A 159 -13.53 -16.42 52.90
N ILE A 160 -14.76 -16.60 52.40
CA ILE A 160 -15.08 -16.46 50.97
C ILE A 160 -14.99 -14.98 50.56
N GLN A 161 -15.45 -14.05 51.41
CA GLN A 161 -15.32 -12.61 51.17
C GLN A 161 -13.86 -12.20 50.95
N VAL A 162 -12.93 -12.66 51.81
CA VAL A 162 -11.49 -12.33 51.69
C VAL A 162 -10.86 -12.92 50.43
N ILE A 163 -11.25 -14.15 50.05
CA ILE A 163 -10.76 -14.79 48.82
C ILE A 163 -11.18 -13.98 47.60
N VAL A 164 -12.45 -13.60 47.50
CA VAL A 164 -12.96 -12.90 46.32
C VAL A 164 -12.53 -11.43 46.28
N SER A 165 -12.45 -10.72 47.41
CA SER A 165 -12.11 -9.29 47.42
C SER A 165 -10.60 -9.01 47.33
N SER A 166 -9.76 -9.96 47.73
CA SER A 166 -8.31 -9.75 47.87
C SER A 166 -7.45 -10.67 47.00
N ILE A 167 -7.83 -11.95 46.86
CA ILE A 167 -7.04 -12.92 46.09
C ILE A 167 -7.45 -12.91 44.61
N ALA A 168 -8.74 -12.89 44.30
CA ALA A 168 -9.23 -12.94 42.92
C ALA A 168 -8.72 -11.78 42.04
N PRO A 169 -8.67 -10.51 42.51
CA PRO A 169 -8.05 -9.40 41.77
C PRO A 169 -6.56 -9.65 41.46
N ILE A 170 -5.79 -10.17 42.41
CA ILE A 170 -4.37 -10.48 42.20
C ILE A 170 -4.23 -11.59 41.15
N VAL A 171 -5.01 -12.66 41.27
CA VAL A 171 -5.03 -13.77 40.30
C VAL A 171 -5.41 -13.25 38.91
N LEU A 172 -6.42 -12.38 38.79
CA LEU A 172 -6.83 -11.75 37.53
C LEU A 172 -5.69 -10.95 36.88
N LEU A 173 -5.02 -10.09 37.65
CA LEU A 173 -3.92 -9.27 37.14
C LEU A 173 -2.70 -10.11 36.74
N LEU A 174 -2.42 -11.21 37.45
CA LEU A 174 -1.34 -12.13 37.11
C LEU A 174 -1.68 -13.02 35.90
N ALA A 175 -2.90 -13.58 35.86
CA ALA A 175 -3.34 -14.51 34.84
C ALA A 175 -3.66 -13.83 33.50
N VAL A 176 -4.12 -12.58 33.52
CA VAL A 176 -4.48 -11.83 32.30
C VAL A 176 -3.45 -10.75 32.01
N GLY A 177 -3.11 -9.92 33.00
CA GLY A 177 -2.25 -8.75 32.79
C GLY A 177 -0.83 -9.10 32.34
N ILE A 178 -0.19 -10.10 32.96
CA ILE A 178 1.18 -10.50 32.58
C ILE A 178 1.22 -11.12 31.18
N PRO A 179 0.37 -12.11 30.82
CA PRO A 179 0.36 -12.67 29.48
C PRO A 179 0.06 -11.63 28.40
N VAL A 180 -0.92 -10.74 28.63
CA VAL A 180 -1.24 -9.65 27.72
C VAL A 180 -0.01 -8.76 27.50
N SER A 181 0.67 -8.33 28.56
CA SER A 181 1.85 -7.45 28.45
C SER A 181 3.05 -8.13 27.79
N ARG A 182 3.13 -9.46 27.81
CA ARG A 182 4.24 -10.20 27.19
C ARG A 182 3.98 -10.59 25.74
N LYS A 183 2.76 -11.06 25.42
CA LYS A 183 2.44 -11.64 24.10
C LYS A 183 1.74 -10.69 23.15
N LEU A 184 0.88 -9.80 23.68
CA LEU A 184 0.07 -8.93 22.84
C LEU A 184 0.88 -7.92 22.01
N PRO A 185 1.97 -7.31 22.51
CA PRO A 185 2.70 -6.36 21.68
C PRO A 185 3.32 -7.01 20.44
N ALA A 186 3.95 -8.18 20.56
CA ALA A 186 4.49 -8.92 19.41
C ALA A 186 3.40 -9.32 18.41
N LEU A 187 2.24 -9.77 18.90
CA LEU A 187 1.09 -10.10 18.04
C LEU A 187 0.59 -8.87 17.28
N LEU A 188 0.39 -7.75 17.98
CA LEU A 188 -0.14 -6.53 17.36
C LEU A 188 0.86 -5.90 16.39
N MET A 189 2.16 -5.89 16.70
CA MET A 189 3.21 -5.41 15.78
C MET A 189 3.20 -6.16 14.46
N GLN A 190 3.01 -7.48 14.51
CA GLN A 190 2.95 -8.33 13.32
C GLN A 190 1.63 -8.22 12.52
N THR A 191 0.60 -7.57 13.06
CA THR A 191 -0.74 -7.48 12.43
C THR A 191 -1.16 -6.05 12.08
N THR A 192 -0.41 -5.04 12.53
CA THR A 192 -0.72 -3.63 12.30
C THR A 192 0.25 -3.05 11.28
N GLN A 193 -0.26 -2.19 10.39
CA GLN A 193 0.50 -1.55 9.32
C GLN A 193 1.73 -0.81 9.90
N GLY A 194 2.92 -1.17 9.43
CA GLY A 194 4.19 -0.71 9.97
C GLY A 194 4.59 0.67 9.49
N GLU A 195 5.18 1.47 10.38
CA GLU A 195 5.99 2.64 10.03
C GLU A 195 7.36 2.17 9.51
N ARG A 196 8.01 2.95 8.64
CA ARG A 196 9.40 2.68 8.23
C ARG A 196 10.31 2.67 9.45
N LEU A 197 11.06 1.58 9.62
CA LEU A 197 12.10 1.48 10.64
C LEU A 197 13.38 2.14 10.13
N HIS A 198 14.05 2.86 11.01
CA HIS A 198 15.40 3.38 10.78
C HIS A 198 16.34 2.68 11.76
N PHE A 199 17.45 2.16 11.25
CA PHE A 199 18.39 1.33 11.99
C PHE A 199 19.70 2.09 12.20
N GLU A 200 20.20 2.11 13.44
CA GLU A 200 21.45 2.80 13.78
C GLU A 200 22.68 1.88 13.63
N SER A 201 22.48 0.56 13.56
CA SER A 201 23.55 -0.46 13.44
C SER A 201 23.04 -1.73 12.77
N ILE A 202 23.94 -2.60 12.30
CA ILE A 202 23.58 -3.90 11.71
C ILE A 202 22.94 -4.82 12.74
N LYS A 203 23.42 -4.75 13.98
CA LYS A 203 22.83 -5.49 15.09
C LYS A 203 21.37 -5.07 15.34
N ASP A 204 21.11 -3.76 15.39
CA ASP A 204 19.76 -3.22 15.58
C ASP A 204 18.83 -3.60 14.41
N LEU A 205 19.34 -3.58 13.17
CA LEU A 205 18.65 -4.08 11.97
C LEU A 205 18.19 -5.54 12.13
N PHE A 206 19.12 -6.46 12.41
CA PHE A 206 18.78 -7.88 12.47
C PHE A 206 17.93 -8.26 13.69
N GLU A 207 18.11 -7.57 14.81
CA GLU A 207 17.22 -7.73 15.97
C GLU A 207 15.78 -7.26 15.67
N ALA A 208 15.62 -6.25 14.79
CA ALA A 208 14.33 -5.69 14.43
C ALA A 208 13.62 -6.39 13.25
N MET A 209 14.36 -6.92 12.28
CA MET A 209 13.82 -7.58 11.07
C MET A 209 12.73 -8.63 11.36
N PRO A 210 12.87 -9.55 12.34
CA PRO A 210 11.82 -10.51 12.71
C PRO A 210 10.43 -9.91 12.96
N PHE A 211 10.36 -8.65 13.39
CA PHE A 211 9.11 -7.96 13.68
C PHE A 211 8.52 -7.21 12.47
N GLY A 212 9.32 -6.98 11.43
CA GLY A 212 8.92 -6.25 10.21
C GLY A 212 8.36 -7.12 9.08
N LEU A 213 8.26 -8.44 9.28
CA LEU A 213 7.82 -9.36 8.23
C LEU A 213 6.36 -9.11 7.82
N ASN A 214 6.13 -8.85 6.53
CA ASN A 214 4.81 -8.84 5.92
C ASN A 214 4.26 -10.26 5.76
N LYS A 215 3.41 -10.68 6.70
CA LYS A 215 2.81 -12.03 6.71
C LYS A 215 1.97 -12.34 5.48
N GLY A 216 1.33 -11.35 4.86
CA GLY A 216 0.54 -11.56 3.64
C GLY A 216 1.41 -11.95 2.45
N LEU A 217 2.59 -11.34 2.33
CA LEU A 217 3.55 -11.65 1.26
C LEU A 217 4.44 -12.87 1.58
N ALA A 218 4.56 -13.24 2.85
CA ALA A 218 5.29 -14.42 3.30
C ALA A 218 4.49 -15.73 3.21
N GLU A 219 3.23 -15.70 2.75
CA GLU A 219 2.41 -16.91 2.62
C GLU A 219 3.03 -17.93 1.65
N GLY A 220 3.21 -19.17 2.12
CA GLY A 220 3.85 -20.24 1.35
C GLY A 220 5.39 -20.13 1.23
N LEU A 221 6.03 -19.16 1.89
CA LEU A 221 7.49 -19.03 1.90
C LEU A 221 8.10 -19.78 3.08
N ASP A 222 8.90 -20.82 2.78
CA ASP A 222 9.82 -21.46 3.72
C ASP A 222 11.24 -21.21 3.20
N ALA A 223 12.01 -20.36 3.88
CA ALA A 223 13.31 -19.91 3.40
C ALA A 223 14.29 -19.61 4.53
N ILE A 224 15.56 -19.93 4.28
CA ILE A 224 16.70 -19.53 5.11
C ILE A 224 17.57 -18.60 4.28
N ILE A 225 17.75 -17.38 4.77
CA ILE A 225 18.49 -16.30 4.12
C ILE A 225 19.74 -16.01 4.96
N GLN A 226 20.89 -16.43 4.48
CA GLN A 226 22.18 -16.18 5.12
C GLN A 226 22.70 -14.79 4.74
N PHE A 227 23.25 -14.08 5.71
CA PHE A 227 24.00 -12.84 5.54
C PHE A 227 25.45 -13.08 5.96
N HIS A 228 26.36 -12.61 5.13
CA HIS A 228 27.79 -12.53 5.40
C HIS A 228 28.23 -11.10 5.15
N LEU A 229 28.19 -10.29 6.20
CA LEU A 229 28.52 -8.87 6.14
C LEU A 229 29.96 -8.65 6.57
N THR A 230 30.71 -7.87 5.78
CA THR A 230 32.10 -7.47 6.06
C THR A 230 32.17 -5.99 6.47
N GLY A 231 33.35 -5.44 6.75
CA GLY A 231 33.52 -4.00 7.00
C GLY A 231 33.48 -3.61 8.48
N GLU A 232 32.83 -2.47 8.78
CA GLU A 232 32.85 -1.84 10.12
C GLU A 232 32.08 -2.66 11.18
N GLU A 233 30.98 -3.32 10.80
CA GLU A 233 30.20 -4.23 11.65
C GLU A 233 30.08 -5.63 11.02
N PRO A 234 31.17 -6.43 11.03
CA PRO A 234 31.17 -7.73 10.39
C PRO A 234 30.19 -8.68 11.09
N THR A 235 29.30 -9.29 10.33
CA THR A 235 28.20 -10.12 10.85
C THR A 235 27.98 -11.34 9.98
N ASP A 236 28.08 -12.52 10.59
CA ASP A 236 27.58 -13.77 10.05
C ASP A 236 26.29 -14.11 10.78
N GLY A 237 25.17 -14.12 10.07
CA GLY A 237 23.86 -14.42 10.65
C GLY A 237 22.84 -14.77 9.59
N TYR A 238 21.76 -15.44 9.97
CA TYR A 238 20.72 -15.84 9.03
C TYR A 238 19.31 -15.57 9.55
N LEU A 239 18.41 -15.25 8.61
CA LEU A 239 16.98 -15.19 8.84
C LEU A 239 16.34 -16.52 8.45
N THR A 240 15.48 -17.04 9.31
CA THR A 240 14.60 -18.18 9.00
C THR A 240 13.18 -17.66 8.88
N ILE A 241 12.57 -17.81 7.70
CA ILE A 241 11.15 -17.52 7.46
C ILE A 241 10.44 -18.86 7.30
N LYS A 242 9.55 -19.20 8.24
CA LYS A 242 8.79 -20.45 8.20
C LYS A 242 7.47 -20.28 8.95
N ASN A 243 6.39 -20.85 8.41
CA ASN A 243 5.06 -20.79 9.03
C ASN A 243 4.59 -19.35 9.36
N LEU A 244 4.89 -18.38 8.49
CA LEU A 244 4.60 -16.95 8.69
C LEU A 244 5.33 -16.29 9.88
N GLU A 245 6.38 -16.94 10.39
CA GLU A 245 7.27 -16.40 11.41
C GLU A 245 8.64 -16.13 10.82
N CYS A 246 9.30 -15.07 11.30
CA CYS A 246 10.69 -14.77 10.99
C CYS A 246 11.51 -14.79 12.28
N THR A 247 12.69 -15.40 12.24
CA THR A 247 13.66 -15.37 13.35
C THR A 247 15.06 -15.10 12.83
N TYR A 248 15.85 -14.34 13.59
CA TYR A 248 17.26 -14.11 13.34
C TYR A 248 18.13 -15.03 14.22
N THR A 249 19.26 -15.49 13.70
CA THR A 249 20.25 -16.29 14.45
C THR A 249 21.66 -15.93 14.01
N ASP A 250 22.55 -15.68 14.97
CA ASP A 250 23.98 -15.48 14.71
C ASP A 250 24.66 -16.78 14.27
N GLY A 251 25.58 -16.68 13.31
CA GLY A 251 26.37 -17.77 12.76
C GLY A 251 25.97 -18.16 11.34
N THR A 252 26.44 -19.33 10.91
CA THR A 252 26.22 -19.86 9.56
C THR A 252 25.24 -21.03 9.57
N HIS A 253 24.33 -21.06 8.60
CA HIS A 253 23.46 -22.20 8.35
C HIS A 253 24.11 -23.13 7.31
N PRO A 254 24.04 -24.47 7.49
CA PRO A 254 24.67 -25.42 6.57
C PRO A 254 24.00 -25.52 5.19
N ASP A 255 22.72 -25.15 5.10
CA ASP A 255 21.93 -25.22 3.87
C ASP A 255 21.02 -23.98 3.71
N PRO A 256 21.59 -22.79 3.41
CA PRO A 256 20.81 -21.60 3.17
C PRO A 256 20.24 -21.62 1.73
N LYS A 257 18.98 -21.20 1.57
CA LYS A 257 18.39 -21.05 0.22
C LYS A 257 19.00 -19.88 -0.55
N THR A 258 19.36 -18.83 0.16
CA THR A 258 19.97 -17.62 -0.39
C THR A 258 21.04 -17.12 0.56
N THR A 259 22.21 -16.75 0.04
CA THR A 259 23.31 -16.15 0.81
C THR A 259 23.65 -14.80 0.23
N ILE A 260 23.61 -13.76 1.04
CA ILE A 260 23.92 -12.37 0.69
C ILE A 260 25.28 -12.02 1.29
N ARG A 261 26.20 -11.53 0.47
CA ARG A 261 27.52 -11.05 0.89
C ARG A 261 27.67 -9.58 0.56
N ALA A 262 27.81 -8.72 1.56
CA ALA A 262 27.87 -7.28 1.38
C ALA A 262 28.80 -6.62 2.39
N ASP A 263 29.20 -5.38 2.16
CA ASP A 263 29.74 -4.54 3.23
C ASP A 263 28.61 -4.13 4.20
N SER A 264 28.89 -4.14 5.50
CA SER A 264 27.94 -3.81 6.57
C SER A 264 27.41 -2.39 6.46
N LYS A 265 28.24 -1.41 6.09
CA LYS A 265 27.81 -0.03 5.89
C LYS A 265 26.87 0.09 4.70
N LEU A 266 27.19 -0.60 3.61
CA LEU A 266 26.34 -0.69 2.43
C LEU A 266 24.99 -1.32 2.77
N TRP A 267 25.00 -2.45 3.49
CA TRP A 267 23.78 -3.17 3.83
C TRP A 267 22.87 -2.38 4.79
N LEU A 268 23.47 -1.63 5.73
CA LEU A 268 22.73 -0.73 6.60
C LEU A 268 22.09 0.41 5.81
N ALA A 269 22.83 1.04 4.89
CA ALA A 269 22.32 2.09 4.00
C ALA A 269 21.19 1.58 3.08
N ILE A 270 21.29 0.35 2.58
CA ILE A 270 20.21 -0.31 1.83
C ILE A 270 18.97 -0.49 2.71
N SER A 271 19.15 -0.95 3.93
CA SER A 271 18.06 -1.22 4.86
C SER A 271 17.37 0.04 5.37
N ASN A 272 18.08 1.17 5.42
CA ASN A 272 17.55 2.50 5.70
C ASN A 272 17.02 3.24 4.46
N ASN A 273 17.05 2.60 3.28
CA ASN A 273 16.64 3.18 2.00
C ASN A 273 17.44 4.44 1.59
N GLU A 274 18.68 4.56 2.07
CA GLU A 274 19.65 5.58 1.65
C GLU A 274 20.29 5.21 0.31
N ILE A 275 20.45 3.90 0.08
CA ILE A 275 20.97 3.31 -1.16
C ILE A 275 19.94 2.29 -1.68
N SER A 276 19.67 2.31 -2.97
CA SER A 276 18.78 1.32 -3.58
C SER A 276 19.48 -0.04 -3.65
N GLY A 277 18.90 -1.05 -3.01
CA GLY A 277 19.46 -2.40 -2.96
C GLY A 277 19.52 -3.09 -4.33
N ASP A 278 18.64 -2.74 -5.26
CA ASP A 278 18.70 -3.21 -6.65
C ASP A 278 19.84 -2.54 -7.44
N GLN A 279 20.08 -1.24 -7.24
CA GLN A 279 21.20 -0.54 -7.87
C GLN A 279 22.55 -1.02 -7.35
N ALA A 280 22.69 -1.17 -6.03
CA ALA A 280 23.90 -1.69 -5.41
C ALA A 280 24.24 -3.11 -5.89
N PHE A 281 23.21 -3.94 -6.14
CA PHE A 281 23.40 -5.27 -6.72
C PHE A 281 23.90 -5.22 -8.17
N ILE A 282 23.27 -4.38 -9.02
CA ILE A 282 23.65 -4.21 -10.43
C ILE A 282 25.09 -3.67 -10.55
N ASN A 283 25.46 -2.76 -9.66
CA ASN A 283 26.81 -2.21 -9.56
C ASN A 283 27.84 -3.21 -9.00
N LYS A 284 27.41 -4.42 -8.60
CA LYS A 284 28.23 -5.48 -7.99
C LYS A 284 28.87 -5.05 -6.66
N GLU A 285 28.21 -4.16 -5.93
CA GLU A 285 28.66 -3.69 -4.62
C GLU A 285 28.38 -4.73 -3.51
N TYR A 286 27.45 -5.65 -3.78
CA TYR A 286 27.25 -6.87 -3.00
C TYR A 286 26.90 -8.04 -3.92
N THR A 287 27.03 -9.27 -3.41
CA THR A 287 26.75 -10.49 -4.17
C THR A 287 25.70 -11.36 -3.48
N VAL A 288 25.00 -12.16 -4.28
CA VAL A 288 23.99 -13.11 -3.80
C VAL A 288 24.21 -14.46 -4.46
N GLU A 289 24.19 -15.52 -3.66
CA GLU A 289 24.33 -16.91 -4.06
C GLU A 289 23.03 -17.67 -3.69
N GLY A 290 22.55 -18.57 -4.54
CA GLY A 290 21.33 -19.35 -4.30
C GLY A 290 20.08 -18.80 -5.01
N ASP A 291 18.92 -18.90 -4.36
CA ASP A 291 17.63 -18.51 -4.95
C ASP A 291 17.45 -16.98 -4.99
N MET A 292 17.56 -16.44 -6.20
CA MET A 292 17.44 -15.01 -6.47
C MET A 292 16.02 -14.47 -6.33
N THR A 293 14.99 -15.33 -6.38
CA THR A 293 13.59 -14.88 -6.23
C THR A 293 13.30 -14.39 -4.81
N ILE A 294 14.01 -14.95 -3.83
CA ILE A 294 13.93 -14.52 -2.43
C ILE A 294 14.52 -13.13 -2.25
N LEU A 295 15.65 -12.83 -2.90
CA LEU A 295 16.26 -11.49 -2.88
C LEU A 295 15.31 -10.44 -3.47
N LEU A 296 14.69 -10.74 -4.61
CA LEU A 296 13.76 -9.81 -5.29
C LEU A 296 12.52 -9.51 -4.44
N LYS A 297 12.08 -10.49 -3.63
CA LYS A 297 10.97 -10.31 -2.69
C LYS A 297 11.40 -9.73 -1.35
N LEU A 298 12.69 -9.72 -1.03
CA LEU A 298 13.20 -9.33 0.29
C LEU A 298 12.79 -7.90 0.66
N GLY A 299 12.88 -6.97 -0.30
CA GLY A 299 12.43 -5.59 -0.10
C GLY A 299 10.93 -5.52 0.21
N GLU A 300 10.10 -6.25 -0.53
CA GLU A 300 8.64 -6.26 -0.34
C GLU A 300 8.22 -6.97 0.96
N LEU A 301 8.94 -8.03 1.35
CA LEU A 301 8.70 -8.78 2.59
C LEU A 301 8.88 -7.93 3.85
N PHE A 302 9.66 -6.86 3.76
CA PHE A 302 9.95 -5.95 4.88
C PHE A 302 9.58 -4.49 4.57
N ALA A 303 8.86 -4.22 3.47
CA ALA A 303 8.39 -2.89 3.12
C ALA A 303 7.14 -2.48 3.92
N PRO A 304 6.98 -1.19 4.25
CA PRO A 304 5.74 -0.67 4.82
C PRO A 304 4.58 -0.85 3.84
N SER A 305 3.43 -1.29 4.33
CA SER A 305 2.24 -1.55 3.50
C SER A 305 1.70 -0.33 2.73
N ASN A 306 2.12 0.88 3.09
CA ASN A 306 1.59 2.12 2.53
C ASN A 306 2.35 2.65 1.30
N GLU A 307 3.56 2.16 1.00
CA GLU A 307 4.29 2.59 -0.20
C GLU A 307 3.83 1.93 -1.49
N ALA A 308 3.11 0.82 -1.38
CA ALA A 308 2.34 0.31 -2.50
C ALA A 308 1.07 1.15 -2.79
N GLU A 309 0.66 2.04 -1.87
CA GLU A 309 -0.61 2.78 -1.99
C GLU A 309 -0.49 4.32 -2.05
N GLU A 310 0.57 4.94 -1.51
CA GLU A 310 0.61 6.41 -1.36
C GLU A 310 1.07 7.17 -2.62
N ASP A 311 1.88 6.58 -3.50
CA ASP A 311 2.24 7.19 -4.79
C ASP A 311 1.11 7.10 -5.85
N ILE A 312 0.00 6.41 -5.52
CA ILE A 312 -1.17 6.26 -6.41
C ILE A 312 -2.27 7.29 -6.08
N LYS A 313 -2.21 7.98 -4.93
CA LYS A 313 -3.32 8.80 -4.40
C LYS A 313 -3.28 10.30 -4.72
N GLN A 314 -2.50 10.74 -5.72
CA GLN A 314 -2.70 12.03 -6.38
C GLN A 314 -3.06 11.85 -7.86
N ARG A 315 -4.19 11.20 -8.14
CA ARG A 315 -4.83 11.27 -9.46
C ARG A 315 -6.08 12.14 -9.34
N PRO A 316 -6.26 13.20 -10.14
CA PRO A 316 -7.58 13.79 -10.29
C PRO A 316 -8.50 12.68 -10.81
N LYS A 317 -9.61 12.43 -10.11
CA LYS A 317 -10.72 11.67 -10.69
C LYS A 317 -11.12 12.39 -11.98
N GLU A 318 -10.92 11.74 -13.12
CA GLU A 318 -11.55 12.17 -14.37
C GLU A 318 -13.05 12.37 -14.12
N ILE A 319 -13.56 13.51 -14.57
CA ILE A 319 -15.00 13.73 -14.72
C ILE A 319 -15.48 12.64 -15.71
N GLY A 320 -16.24 11.67 -15.22
CA GLY A 320 -16.48 10.40 -15.90
C GLY A 320 -17.01 10.57 -17.31
N PHE A 321 -16.24 10.12 -18.31
CA PHE A 321 -16.71 9.96 -19.68
C PHE A 321 -17.64 8.74 -19.75
N GLU A 322 -18.83 8.91 -20.31
CA GLU A 322 -19.79 7.83 -20.47
C GLU A 322 -19.57 7.10 -21.80
N TYR A 323 -19.15 5.84 -21.73
CA TYR A 323 -18.96 5.00 -22.91
C TYR A 323 -20.31 4.46 -23.42
N LYS A 324 -20.44 4.35 -24.73
CA LYS A 324 -21.64 3.79 -25.36
C LYS A 324 -21.83 2.33 -24.96
N THR A 325 -23.06 2.00 -24.57
CA THR A 325 -23.53 0.63 -24.40
C THR A 325 -24.50 0.26 -25.51
N PHE A 326 -24.53 -1.02 -25.85
CA PHE A 326 -25.45 -1.63 -26.79
C PHE A 326 -26.15 -2.82 -26.14
N GLU A 327 -27.24 -3.28 -26.78
CA GLU A 327 -27.92 -4.50 -26.33
C GLU A 327 -26.97 -5.72 -26.32
N PRO A 328 -27.05 -6.58 -25.30
CA PRO A 328 -26.29 -7.83 -25.22
C PRO A 328 -26.38 -8.67 -26.50
N GLY A 329 -25.25 -9.17 -26.99
CA GLY A 329 -25.19 -10.02 -28.18
C GLY A 329 -25.36 -9.29 -29.52
N ARG A 330 -25.57 -7.98 -29.54
CA ARG A 330 -25.73 -7.17 -30.77
C ARG A 330 -24.50 -7.19 -31.67
N ILE A 331 -23.30 -7.16 -31.10
CA ILE A 331 -22.05 -7.05 -31.86
C ILE A 331 -21.70 -8.42 -32.45
N LYS A 332 -21.76 -8.55 -33.79
CA LYS A 332 -21.43 -9.79 -34.50
C LYS A 332 -20.25 -9.64 -35.44
N GLN A 333 -20.10 -8.48 -36.07
CA GLN A 333 -19.08 -8.20 -37.07
C GLN A 333 -18.13 -7.12 -36.57
N ILE A 334 -16.85 -7.45 -36.41
CA ILE A 334 -15.82 -6.52 -35.94
C ILE A 334 -14.78 -6.33 -37.03
N VAL A 335 -14.47 -5.09 -37.36
CA VAL A 335 -13.40 -4.76 -38.31
C VAL A 335 -12.30 -4.01 -37.59
N VAL A 336 -11.09 -4.55 -37.64
CA VAL A 336 -9.90 -3.93 -37.08
C VAL A 336 -9.15 -3.17 -38.17
N PHE A 337 -8.91 -1.88 -37.95
CA PHE A 337 -8.00 -1.08 -38.74
C PHE A 337 -6.72 -0.81 -37.95
N ASP A 338 -5.64 -1.48 -38.32
CA ASP A 338 -4.30 -1.34 -37.71
C ASP A 338 -3.44 -0.36 -38.52
N GLY A 339 -3.27 0.84 -37.97
CA GLY A 339 -2.43 1.91 -38.51
C GLY A 339 -0.97 1.87 -38.04
N GLY A 340 -0.54 0.82 -37.34
CA GLY A 340 0.84 0.67 -36.90
C GLY A 340 1.80 0.33 -38.06
N PRO A 341 2.98 0.97 -38.16
CA PRO A 341 3.94 0.67 -39.23
C PRO A 341 4.77 -0.59 -38.97
N ARG A 342 4.82 -1.07 -37.72
CA ARG A 342 5.57 -2.27 -37.31
C ARG A 342 4.85 -3.55 -37.75
N ASN A 343 5.63 -4.62 -37.96
CA ASN A 343 5.09 -5.97 -38.12
C ASN A 343 4.27 -6.35 -36.87
N THR A 344 3.15 -7.05 -37.10
CA THR A 344 2.18 -7.49 -36.09
C THR A 344 2.76 -8.40 -35.01
N GLU A 345 3.92 -9.01 -35.25
CA GLU A 345 4.64 -9.83 -34.27
C GLU A 345 5.27 -8.99 -33.15
N PHE A 346 5.84 -7.83 -33.48
CA PHE A 346 6.58 -6.99 -32.54
C PHE A 346 5.75 -5.83 -31.96
N SER A 347 4.62 -5.53 -32.61
CA SER A 347 3.76 -4.40 -32.27
C SER A 347 3.00 -4.63 -30.95
N LYS A 348 3.19 -3.72 -30.00
CA LYS A 348 2.56 -3.74 -28.68
C LYS A 348 1.09 -3.33 -28.71
N THR A 349 0.71 -2.44 -29.63
CA THR A 349 -0.70 -2.17 -29.92
C THR A 349 -1.38 -3.41 -30.50
N THR A 350 -0.73 -4.09 -31.44
CA THR A 350 -1.28 -5.30 -32.06
C THR A 350 -1.39 -6.45 -31.06
N PHE A 351 -0.47 -6.53 -30.10
CA PHE A 351 -0.57 -7.46 -28.96
C PHE A 351 -1.91 -7.29 -28.23
N MET A 352 -2.25 -6.09 -27.75
CA MET A 352 -3.53 -5.85 -27.07
C MET A 352 -4.73 -6.23 -27.94
N VAL A 353 -4.72 -5.78 -29.20
CA VAL A 353 -5.80 -6.03 -30.17
C VAL A 353 -5.98 -7.52 -30.44
N LYS A 354 -4.89 -8.29 -30.55
CA LYS A 354 -4.98 -9.75 -30.74
C LYS A 354 -5.72 -10.42 -29.59
N HIS A 355 -5.46 -10.01 -28.34
CA HIS A 355 -6.15 -10.56 -27.18
C HIS A 355 -7.63 -10.14 -27.14
N PHE A 356 -7.94 -8.88 -27.45
CA PHE A 356 -9.32 -8.41 -27.63
C PHE A 356 -10.07 -9.23 -28.68
N CYS A 357 -9.49 -9.41 -29.87
CA CYS A 357 -10.08 -10.21 -30.94
C CYS A 357 -10.28 -11.68 -30.53
N ARG A 358 -9.39 -12.26 -29.70
CA ARG A 358 -9.56 -13.63 -29.19
C ARG A 358 -10.78 -13.74 -28.26
N GLY A 359 -10.98 -12.78 -27.37
CA GLY A 359 -12.15 -12.76 -26.49
C GLY A 359 -13.46 -12.50 -27.24
N ALA A 360 -13.43 -11.59 -28.23
CA ALA A 360 -14.60 -11.36 -29.07
C ALA A 360 -14.98 -12.59 -29.92
N LYS A 361 -13.98 -13.31 -30.46
CA LYS A 361 -14.22 -14.57 -31.19
C LYS A 361 -14.78 -15.67 -30.29
N SER A 362 -14.28 -15.81 -29.06
CA SER A 362 -14.82 -16.82 -28.12
C SER A 362 -16.27 -16.53 -27.73
N ALA A 363 -16.71 -15.27 -27.82
CA ALA A 363 -18.09 -14.84 -27.67
C ALA A 363 -18.95 -14.92 -28.96
N GLY A 364 -18.38 -15.37 -30.08
CA GLY A 364 -19.12 -15.61 -31.33
C GLY A 364 -19.12 -14.46 -32.32
N ALA A 365 -18.23 -13.46 -32.18
CA ALA A 365 -18.05 -12.44 -33.22
C ALA A 365 -17.12 -12.90 -34.34
N GLU A 366 -17.44 -12.49 -35.57
CA GLU A 366 -16.56 -12.57 -36.73
C GLU A 366 -15.65 -11.34 -36.76
N ILE A 367 -14.36 -11.57 -37.04
CA ILE A 367 -13.34 -10.52 -37.03
C ILE A 367 -12.65 -10.46 -38.38
N GLU A 368 -12.67 -9.29 -39.00
CA GLU A 368 -11.80 -8.95 -40.12
C GLU A 368 -10.66 -8.05 -39.65
N TYR A 369 -9.41 -8.44 -39.90
CA TYR A 369 -8.22 -7.69 -39.48
C TYR A 369 -7.51 -7.08 -40.68
N ILE A 370 -7.39 -5.75 -40.70
CA ILE A 370 -6.84 -5.00 -41.82
C ILE A 370 -5.61 -4.21 -41.36
N LYS A 371 -4.46 -4.53 -41.94
CA LYS A 371 -3.22 -3.77 -41.73
C LYS A 371 -3.14 -2.63 -42.76
N LEU A 372 -3.38 -1.40 -42.32
CA LEU A 372 -3.47 -0.22 -43.21
C LEU A 372 -2.15 0.08 -43.92
N LYS A 373 -1.00 -0.27 -43.31
CA LYS A 373 0.33 -0.14 -43.93
C LYS A 373 0.44 -0.90 -45.26
N ASP A 374 -0.27 -2.02 -45.39
CA ASP A 374 -0.20 -2.89 -46.57
C ASP A 374 -1.22 -2.48 -47.65
N MET A 375 -2.00 -1.42 -47.39
CA MET A 375 -3.02 -0.89 -48.29
C MET A 375 -2.49 0.36 -49.02
N LYS A 376 -2.94 0.56 -50.25
CA LYS A 376 -2.72 1.79 -50.99
C LYS A 376 -3.78 2.80 -50.58
N ILE A 377 -3.38 3.77 -49.75
CA ILE A 377 -4.25 4.86 -49.28
C ILE A 377 -3.57 6.19 -49.58
N ASN A 378 -4.11 6.93 -50.55
CA ASN A 378 -3.63 8.29 -50.81
C ASN A 378 -4.14 9.25 -49.72
N PRO A 379 -3.33 10.24 -49.29
CA PRO A 379 -3.78 11.25 -48.35
C PRO A 379 -4.96 12.05 -48.92
N CYS A 380 -5.88 12.46 -48.04
CA CYS A 380 -6.98 13.32 -48.45
C CYS A 380 -6.43 14.70 -48.88
N THR A 381 -6.86 15.20 -50.03
CA THR A 381 -6.46 16.52 -50.55
C THR A 381 -7.46 17.63 -50.25
N GLY A 382 -8.55 17.32 -49.54
CA GLY A 382 -9.61 18.31 -49.25
C GLY A 382 -10.33 18.83 -50.50
N CYS A 383 -10.33 18.07 -51.60
CA CYS A 383 -10.95 18.53 -52.86
C CYS A 383 -12.49 18.53 -52.85
N PHE A 384 -13.12 17.92 -51.83
CA PHE A 384 -14.57 17.80 -51.65
C PHE A 384 -15.35 17.24 -52.85
N THR A 385 -14.69 16.55 -53.77
CA THR A 385 -15.38 15.94 -54.93
C THR A 385 -16.37 14.87 -54.50
N CYS A 386 -16.06 14.14 -53.41
CA CYS A 386 -16.96 13.18 -52.77
C CYS A 386 -18.21 13.78 -52.12
N TRP A 387 -18.29 15.11 -52.01
CA TRP A 387 -19.48 15.82 -51.57
C TRP A 387 -20.19 16.54 -52.72
N THR A 388 -19.43 17.04 -53.71
CA THR A 388 -19.93 17.99 -54.72
C THR A 388 -20.22 17.35 -56.07
N LYS A 389 -19.30 16.54 -56.64
CA LYS A 389 -19.47 15.98 -58.00
C LYS A 389 -19.82 14.49 -58.00
N THR A 390 -19.26 13.72 -57.07
CA THR A 390 -19.48 12.28 -56.93
C THR A 390 -19.91 11.96 -55.49
N PRO A 391 -21.13 12.32 -55.08
CA PRO A 391 -21.56 12.20 -53.69
C PRO A 391 -21.38 10.77 -53.13
N GLY A 392 -20.54 10.62 -52.11
CA GLY A 392 -20.21 9.33 -51.49
C GLY A 392 -19.04 8.57 -52.12
N GLU A 393 -18.50 9.05 -53.24
CA GLU A 393 -17.40 8.39 -53.97
C GLU A 393 -16.18 9.31 -54.06
N CYS A 394 -15.00 8.77 -53.72
CA CYS A 394 -13.75 9.51 -53.79
C CYS A 394 -13.16 9.46 -55.21
N ILE A 395 -12.45 10.52 -55.62
CA ILE A 395 -11.75 10.56 -56.92
C ILE A 395 -10.55 9.61 -56.98
N PHE A 396 -9.96 9.28 -55.83
CA PHE A 396 -8.85 8.36 -55.76
C PHE A 396 -9.38 6.93 -55.90
N GLN A 397 -8.90 6.24 -56.93
CA GLN A 397 -9.15 4.82 -57.18
C GLN A 397 -8.08 4.00 -56.44
N ASP A 398 -8.27 3.86 -55.15
CA ASP A 398 -7.39 3.16 -54.22
C ASP A 398 -8.20 2.30 -53.24
N ASP A 399 -7.53 1.64 -52.29
CA ASP A 399 -8.17 0.61 -51.45
C ASP A 399 -9.25 1.19 -50.52
N MET A 400 -9.31 2.51 -50.34
CA MET A 400 -10.33 3.17 -49.51
C MET A 400 -11.76 2.90 -49.96
N THR A 401 -12.01 2.52 -51.21
CA THR A 401 -13.37 2.16 -51.64
C THR A 401 -13.86 0.91 -50.93
N ASP A 402 -13.05 -0.14 -50.89
CA ASP A 402 -13.39 -1.38 -50.17
C ASP A 402 -13.36 -1.16 -48.65
N LEU A 403 -12.35 -0.44 -48.15
CA LEU A 403 -12.22 -0.18 -46.72
C LEU A 403 -13.40 0.62 -46.15
N ARG A 404 -13.97 1.57 -46.89
CA ARG A 404 -15.18 2.31 -46.47
C ARG A 404 -16.41 1.42 -46.41
N LEU A 405 -16.52 0.44 -47.32
CA LEU A 405 -17.62 -0.53 -47.28
C LEU A 405 -17.53 -1.42 -46.04
N LYS A 406 -16.33 -1.91 -45.73
CA LYS A 406 -16.06 -2.70 -44.52
C LYS A 406 -16.31 -1.90 -43.25
N TYR A 407 -15.84 -0.65 -43.22
CA TYR A 407 -16.12 0.30 -42.15
C TYR A 407 -17.63 0.40 -41.89
N ARG A 408 -18.44 0.65 -42.93
CA ARG A 408 -19.90 0.83 -42.79
C ARG A 408 -20.67 -0.42 -42.35
N LYS A 409 -20.18 -1.61 -42.70
CA LYS A 409 -20.86 -2.88 -42.40
C LYS A 409 -20.59 -3.42 -40.99
N ALA A 410 -19.54 -2.95 -40.34
CA ALA A 410 -19.15 -3.40 -39.00
C ALA A 410 -20.25 -3.11 -37.94
N ASP A 411 -20.36 -3.95 -36.92
CA ASP A 411 -21.02 -3.59 -35.66
C ASP A 411 -20.08 -2.81 -34.74
N LEU A 412 -18.80 -3.21 -34.74
CA LEU A 412 -17.75 -2.63 -33.92
C LEU A 412 -16.49 -2.39 -34.77
N ILE A 413 -15.96 -1.18 -34.67
CA ILE A 413 -14.70 -0.81 -35.30
C ILE A 413 -13.60 -0.80 -34.25
N VAL A 414 -12.46 -1.43 -34.54
CA VAL A 414 -11.27 -1.33 -33.67
C VAL A 414 -10.23 -0.46 -34.36
N PHE A 415 -9.95 0.70 -33.79
CA PHE A 415 -8.86 1.57 -34.22
C PHE A 415 -7.60 1.22 -33.44
N ALA A 416 -6.63 0.63 -34.12
CA ALA A 416 -5.35 0.28 -33.52
C ALA A 416 -4.26 1.21 -34.08
N SER A 417 -3.72 2.09 -33.24
CA SER A 417 -2.62 2.97 -33.63
C SER A 417 -1.64 3.15 -32.46
N PRO A 418 -0.34 2.88 -32.63
CA PRO A 418 0.64 3.30 -31.62
C PRO A 418 0.62 4.84 -31.49
N LEU A 419 1.05 5.33 -30.32
CA LEU A 419 1.11 6.76 -30.03
C LEU A 419 2.38 7.35 -30.65
N TYR A 420 2.23 8.11 -31.73
CA TYR A 420 3.34 8.76 -32.43
C TYR A 420 3.15 10.27 -32.33
N ILE A 421 4.08 10.96 -31.65
CA ILE A 421 4.02 12.41 -31.39
C ILE A 421 2.63 12.81 -30.83
N PHE A 422 2.26 12.20 -29.71
CA PHE A 422 1.03 12.49 -28.95
C PHE A 422 -0.29 12.31 -29.74
N SER A 423 -0.26 11.57 -30.86
CA SER A 423 -1.42 11.31 -31.71
C SER A 423 -1.37 9.93 -32.38
N VAL A 424 -2.33 9.67 -33.26
CA VAL A 424 -2.33 8.49 -34.14
C VAL A 424 -1.22 8.60 -35.19
N THR A 425 -0.86 7.47 -35.80
CA THR A 425 0.13 7.47 -36.89
C THR A 425 -0.41 8.19 -38.13
N GLY A 426 0.49 8.68 -38.99
CA GLY A 426 0.11 9.23 -40.29
C GLY A 426 -0.67 8.23 -41.18
N ILE A 427 -0.40 6.93 -41.03
CA ILE A 427 -1.15 5.87 -41.72
C ILE A 427 -2.61 5.85 -41.26
N MET A 428 -2.85 5.86 -39.94
CA MET A 428 -4.19 5.92 -39.38
C MET A 428 -4.88 7.23 -39.75
N LYS A 429 -4.17 8.36 -39.72
CA LYS A 429 -4.72 9.67 -40.06
C LYS A 429 -5.16 9.75 -41.52
N ASN A 430 -4.37 9.21 -42.45
CA ASN A 430 -4.75 9.12 -43.87
C ASN A 430 -6.04 8.32 -44.08
N PHE A 431 -6.21 7.22 -43.34
CA PHE A 431 -7.44 6.44 -43.35
C PHE A 431 -8.63 7.25 -42.81
N LEU A 432 -8.51 7.82 -41.61
CA LEU A 432 -9.56 8.61 -40.96
C LEU A 432 -10.01 9.79 -41.83
N ASP A 433 -9.07 10.54 -42.42
CA ASP A 433 -9.38 11.70 -43.28
C ASP A 433 -10.11 11.30 -44.57
N ARG A 434 -10.01 10.03 -44.98
CA ARG A 434 -10.67 9.47 -46.15
C ARG A 434 -12.02 8.81 -45.82
N ILE A 435 -12.52 8.87 -44.57
CA ILE A 435 -13.87 8.44 -44.17
C ILE A 435 -14.95 9.47 -44.52
N VAL A 436 -14.57 10.73 -44.77
CA VAL A 436 -15.47 11.84 -45.15
C VAL A 436 -16.59 11.51 -46.16
N PRO A 437 -16.39 10.67 -47.19
CA PRO A 437 -17.48 10.28 -48.09
C PRO A 437 -18.70 9.63 -47.41
N ASN A 438 -18.54 9.07 -46.20
CA ASN A 438 -19.65 8.50 -45.43
C ASN A 438 -20.56 9.58 -44.81
N MET A 439 -20.17 10.84 -44.85
CA MET A 439 -20.94 11.99 -44.33
C MET A 439 -21.51 12.84 -45.46
N LYS A 440 -22.62 13.53 -45.20
CA LYS A 440 -23.21 14.56 -46.09
C LYS A 440 -22.58 15.93 -45.79
N PRO A 441 -22.51 16.84 -46.78
CA PRO A 441 -21.94 18.19 -46.59
C PRO A 441 -22.84 19.13 -45.77
N TYR A 442 -24.05 18.70 -45.41
CA TYR A 442 -24.98 19.50 -44.62
C TYR A 442 -24.58 19.54 -43.14
N MET A 443 -25.06 20.53 -42.42
CA MET A 443 -24.86 20.65 -40.98
C MET A 443 -26.20 20.52 -40.28
N ILE A 444 -26.20 19.76 -39.19
CA ILE A 444 -27.31 19.68 -38.24
C ILE A 444 -26.80 20.07 -36.86
N ILE A 445 -27.67 20.70 -36.07
CA ILE A 445 -27.39 20.99 -34.66
C ILE A 445 -28.12 19.94 -33.83
N ASP A 446 -27.38 19.21 -33.01
CA ASP A 446 -27.92 18.25 -32.04
C ASP A 446 -27.24 18.46 -30.70
N ASN A 447 -28.02 18.57 -29.62
CA ASN A 447 -27.53 18.81 -28.26
C ASN A 447 -26.53 20.00 -28.14
N GLY A 448 -26.71 21.05 -28.96
CA GLY A 448 -25.83 22.22 -28.97
C GLY A 448 -24.54 22.04 -29.78
N GLU A 449 -24.29 20.86 -30.36
CA GLU A 449 -23.14 20.57 -31.21
C GLU A 449 -23.53 20.59 -32.69
N THR A 450 -22.60 21.04 -33.55
CA THR A 450 -22.78 21.03 -35.01
C THR A 450 -22.13 19.80 -35.59
N ARG A 451 -22.87 18.99 -36.36
CA ARG A 451 -22.34 17.78 -37.00
C ARG A 451 -22.84 17.57 -38.42
N HIS A 452 -22.14 16.70 -39.15
CA HIS A 452 -22.56 16.26 -40.48
C HIS A 452 -23.46 15.02 -40.37
N PRO A 453 -24.63 14.99 -41.04
CA PRO A 453 -25.46 13.80 -41.06
C PRO A 453 -24.78 12.70 -41.88
N HIS A 454 -24.97 11.47 -41.44
CA HIS A 454 -24.53 10.26 -42.09
C HIS A 454 -25.19 10.11 -43.47
N ARG A 455 -24.41 9.65 -44.44
CA ARG A 455 -24.84 9.58 -45.84
C ARG A 455 -25.88 8.50 -46.09
N TYR A 456 -25.76 7.38 -45.40
CA TYR A 456 -26.44 6.13 -45.73
C TYR A 456 -27.46 5.75 -44.65
N PRO A 457 -28.76 6.05 -44.86
CA PRO A 457 -29.80 5.79 -43.87
C PRO A 457 -29.88 4.32 -43.45
N GLU A 458 -29.55 3.40 -44.35
CA GLU A 458 -29.56 1.94 -44.15
C GLU A 458 -28.48 1.43 -43.20
N ASP A 459 -27.42 2.21 -42.95
CA ASP A 459 -26.36 1.81 -42.04
C ASP A 459 -26.87 1.79 -40.59
N LYS A 460 -26.48 0.79 -39.81
CA LYS A 460 -26.77 0.72 -38.37
C LYS A 460 -25.84 1.62 -37.57
N GLU A 461 -26.23 1.95 -36.34
CA GLU A 461 -25.30 2.56 -35.37
C GLU A 461 -24.17 1.58 -35.04
N GLN A 462 -22.94 2.07 -34.90
CA GLN A 462 -21.73 1.29 -34.71
C GLN A 462 -21.02 1.71 -33.43
N GLY A 463 -20.41 0.75 -32.75
CA GLY A 463 -19.42 1.03 -31.71
C GLY A 463 -18.03 1.23 -32.30
N PHE A 464 -17.16 1.92 -31.59
CA PHE A 464 -15.72 1.82 -31.83
C PHE A 464 -14.91 1.74 -30.53
N VAL A 465 -13.79 1.03 -30.58
CA VAL A 465 -12.81 0.89 -29.50
C VAL A 465 -11.45 1.31 -30.01
N VAL A 466 -10.67 1.98 -29.16
CA VAL A 466 -9.34 2.50 -29.51
C VAL A 466 -8.28 1.74 -28.74
N PHE A 467 -7.23 1.31 -29.42
CA PHE A 467 -6.03 0.73 -28.81
C PHE A 467 -4.81 1.54 -29.19
N SER A 468 -4.04 1.97 -28.19
CA SER A 468 -2.79 2.68 -28.40
C SER A 468 -1.74 2.32 -27.35
N ALA A 469 -0.48 2.29 -27.77
CA ALA A 469 0.65 1.96 -26.92
C ALA A 469 1.70 3.07 -27.04
N ALA A 470 2.28 3.48 -25.92
CA ALA A 470 3.28 4.54 -25.82
C ALA A 470 4.56 4.05 -25.15
N GLY A 471 5.68 4.70 -25.47
CA GLY A 471 6.96 4.45 -24.81
C GLY A 471 6.98 4.97 -23.37
N PHE A 472 6.50 6.19 -23.14
CA PHE A 472 6.47 6.84 -21.83
C PHE A 472 5.56 6.13 -20.82
N PRO A 473 5.83 6.24 -19.51
CA PRO A 473 5.14 5.49 -18.46
C PRO A 473 3.79 6.12 -18.04
N GLU A 474 3.46 7.34 -18.45
CA GLU A 474 2.19 8.00 -18.10
C GLU A 474 1.14 7.86 -19.21
N VAL A 475 -0.13 7.80 -18.81
CA VAL A 475 -1.25 7.94 -19.75
C VAL A 475 -1.67 9.40 -19.92
N GLU A 476 -1.83 10.11 -18.81
CA GLU A 476 -2.15 11.54 -18.83
C GLU A 476 -1.06 12.33 -19.53
N HIS A 477 -1.45 13.35 -20.29
CA HIS A 477 -0.59 14.20 -21.12
C HIS A 477 0.04 13.50 -22.34
N ASN A 478 0.32 12.21 -22.27
CA ASN A 478 0.82 11.45 -23.42
C ASN A 478 -0.29 11.13 -24.43
N PHE A 479 -1.46 10.67 -23.95
CA PHE A 479 -2.56 10.24 -24.82
C PHE A 479 -3.63 11.31 -25.03
N ASP A 480 -3.54 12.48 -24.38
CA ASP A 480 -4.60 13.50 -24.38
C ASP A 480 -5.02 13.95 -25.78
N GLY A 481 -4.05 14.16 -26.68
CA GLY A 481 -4.33 14.54 -28.07
C GLY A 481 -5.06 13.44 -28.85
N LEU A 482 -4.61 12.19 -28.69
CA LEU A 482 -5.24 11.01 -29.30
C LEU A 482 -6.66 10.79 -28.74
N ARG A 483 -6.80 10.86 -27.42
CA ARG A 483 -8.07 10.75 -26.68
C ARG A 483 -9.05 11.81 -27.13
N GLY A 484 -8.62 13.08 -27.15
CA GLY A 484 -9.43 14.20 -27.61
C GLY A 484 -9.94 13.99 -29.04
N MET A 485 -9.09 13.51 -29.95
CA MET A 485 -9.50 13.21 -31.32
C MET A 485 -10.64 12.17 -31.39
N PHE A 486 -10.52 11.06 -30.66
CA PHE A 486 -11.56 10.01 -30.68
C PHE A 486 -12.83 10.40 -29.92
N ARG A 487 -12.72 11.21 -28.87
CA ARG A 487 -13.89 11.79 -28.18
C ARG A 487 -14.62 12.81 -29.06
N CYS A 488 -13.90 13.62 -29.85
CA CYS A 488 -14.52 14.46 -30.88
C CYS A 488 -15.21 13.61 -31.96
N LEU A 489 -14.58 12.49 -32.39
CA LEU A 489 -15.21 11.57 -33.33
C LEU A 489 -16.51 10.99 -32.77
N HIS A 490 -16.55 10.65 -31.48
CA HIS A 490 -17.76 10.17 -30.81
C HIS A 490 -18.88 11.22 -30.82
N SER A 491 -18.59 12.48 -30.48
CA SER A 491 -19.63 13.50 -30.33
C SER A 491 -20.18 14.01 -31.68
N HIS A 492 -19.32 14.06 -32.72
CA HIS A 492 -19.68 14.59 -34.04
C HIS A 492 -20.15 13.51 -35.03
N SER A 493 -20.08 12.22 -34.69
CA SER A 493 -20.58 11.15 -35.56
C SER A 493 -22.03 10.81 -35.26
N GLU A 494 -22.90 10.81 -36.28
CA GLU A 494 -24.32 10.43 -36.08
C GLU A 494 -24.50 8.93 -35.78
N LYS A 495 -23.64 8.06 -36.32
CA LYS A 495 -23.80 6.59 -36.24
C LYS A 495 -22.58 5.85 -35.69
N ALA A 496 -21.61 6.54 -35.11
CA ALA A 496 -20.42 5.89 -34.55
C ALA A 496 -20.18 6.40 -33.12
N SER A 497 -20.05 5.50 -32.15
CA SER A 497 -19.88 5.88 -30.74
C SER A 497 -18.79 5.10 -30.04
N LEU A 498 -18.06 5.78 -29.15
CA LEU A 498 -16.92 5.23 -28.43
C LEU A 498 -17.38 4.29 -27.32
N MET A 499 -16.90 3.05 -27.34
CA MET A 499 -17.19 2.02 -26.34
C MET A 499 -16.03 1.76 -25.37
N GLY A 500 -14.81 2.17 -25.72
CA GLY A 500 -13.66 1.97 -24.85
C GLY A 500 -12.34 2.47 -25.41
N GLU A 501 -11.44 2.78 -24.49
CA GLU A 501 -10.11 3.36 -24.76
C GLU A 501 -9.06 2.54 -24.01
N PHE A 502 -8.17 1.87 -24.74
CA PHE A 502 -7.11 1.04 -24.19
C PHE A 502 -5.76 1.68 -24.49
N TYR A 503 -5.24 2.42 -23.51
CA TYR A 503 -3.97 3.13 -23.58
C TYR A 503 -2.95 2.44 -22.70
N MET A 504 -1.93 1.84 -23.32
CA MET A 504 -0.86 1.13 -22.63
C MET A 504 0.42 1.99 -22.60
N PRO A 505 0.78 2.55 -21.44
CA PRO A 505 2.08 3.20 -21.26
C PRO A 505 3.19 2.18 -21.05
N GLY A 506 4.45 2.63 -21.10
CA GLY A 506 5.62 1.79 -20.84
C GLY A 506 5.65 0.55 -21.73
N ALA A 507 5.27 0.69 -23.00
CA ALA A 507 4.97 -0.44 -23.87
C ALA A 507 6.19 -1.34 -24.15
N GLU A 508 7.41 -0.81 -24.05
CA GLU A 508 8.63 -1.62 -24.22
C GLU A 508 8.91 -2.49 -22.98
N LEU A 509 8.44 -2.10 -21.79
CA LEU A 509 8.58 -2.88 -20.56
C LEU A 509 7.87 -4.23 -20.67
N ILE A 510 6.69 -4.26 -21.31
CA ILE A 510 5.86 -5.46 -21.37
C ILE A 510 6.60 -6.63 -22.04
N ALA A 511 7.60 -6.34 -22.89
CA ALA A 511 8.42 -7.36 -23.55
C ALA A 511 9.42 -8.04 -22.62
N GLN A 512 9.78 -7.42 -21.50
CA GLN A 512 10.80 -7.92 -20.59
C GLN A 512 10.23 -9.02 -19.67
N PRO A 513 11.03 -10.05 -19.30
CA PRO A 513 10.56 -11.14 -18.44
C PRO A 513 10.06 -10.70 -17.06
N VAL A 514 10.64 -9.65 -16.49
CA VAL A 514 10.26 -9.13 -15.16
C VAL A 514 8.81 -8.61 -15.13
N TYR A 515 8.28 -8.16 -16.27
CA TYR A 515 6.90 -7.68 -16.40
C TYR A 515 5.95 -8.78 -16.93
N ALA A 516 6.30 -10.07 -16.75
CA ALA A 516 5.45 -11.18 -17.19
C ALA A 516 4.05 -11.16 -16.54
N GLU A 517 3.95 -10.82 -15.26
CA GLU A 517 2.65 -10.72 -14.57
C GLU A 517 1.80 -9.56 -15.12
N ARG A 518 2.42 -8.38 -15.29
CA ARG A 518 1.77 -7.24 -15.94
C ARG A 518 1.27 -7.62 -17.33
N ARG A 519 2.12 -8.30 -18.12
CA ARG A 519 1.74 -8.80 -19.44
C ARG A 519 0.50 -9.67 -19.36
N ARG A 520 0.48 -10.69 -18.49
CA ARG A 520 -0.69 -11.57 -18.33
C ARG A 520 -1.95 -10.81 -17.93
N ARG A 521 -1.85 -9.81 -17.03
CA ARG A 521 -2.99 -8.95 -16.68
C ARG A 521 -3.51 -8.17 -17.88
N VAL A 522 -2.64 -7.55 -18.67
CA VAL A 522 -3.02 -6.83 -19.90
C VAL A 522 -3.66 -7.78 -20.93
N GLU A 523 -3.10 -8.99 -21.11
CA GLU A 523 -3.66 -10.02 -21.99
C GLU A 523 -5.09 -10.38 -21.57
N GLN A 524 -5.28 -10.66 -20.28
CA GLN A 524 -6.58 -11.05 -19.74
C GLN A 524 -7.58 -9.89 -19.79
N ALA A 525 -7.16 -8.66 -19.49
CA ALA A 525 -8.01 -7.48 -19.56
C ALA A 525 -8.52 -7.24 -20.98
N CYS A 526 -7.63 -7.32 -21.99
CA CYS A 526 -8.02 -7.19 -23.39
C CYS A 526 -8.95 -8.32 -23.83
N TYR A 527 -8.65 -9.58 -23.44
CA TYR A 527 -9.51 -10.73 -23.72
C TYR A 527 -10.91 -10.54 -23.15
N ASN A 528 -11.02 -10.23 -21.86
CA ASN A 528 -12.30 -10.01 -21.18
C ASN A 528 -13.07 -8.85 -21.83
N ALA A 529 -12.38 -7.78 -22.23
CA ALA A 529 -13.02 -6.65 -22.90
C ALA A 529 -13.63 -7.06 -24.25
N GLY A 530 -12.95 -7.91 -25.03
CA GLY A 530 -13.49 -8.46 -26.27
C GLY A 530 -14.73 -9.32 -26.05
N GLU A 531 -14.69 -10.16 -25.01
CA GLU A 531 -15.83 -11.00 -24.63
C GLU A 531 -17.03 -10.15 -24.17
N GLN A 532 -16.81 -9.16 -23.30
CA GLN A 532 -17.85 -8.25 -22.79
C GLN A 532 -18.48 -7.41 -23.90
N ALA A 533 -17.66 -6.86 -24.81
CA ALA A 533 -18.16 -6.09 -25.94
C ALA A 533 -19.21 -6.88 -26.75
N VAL A 534 -18.99 -8.19 -26.93
CA VAL A 534 -19.89 -9.06 -27.70
C VAL A 534 -21.06 -9.57 -26.86
N LYS A 535 -20.80 -10.13 -25.67
CA LYS A 535 -21.84 -10.75 -24.85
C LYS A 535 -22.75 -9.72 -24.20
N GLU A 536 -22.17 -8.65 -23.67
CA GLU A 536 -22.87 -7.66 -22.85
C GLU A 536 -23.18 -6.37 -23.61
N GLY A 537 -22.49 -6.11 -24.73
CA GLY A 537 -22.65 -4.86 -25.48
C GLY A 537 -22.03 -3.64 -24.79
N GLN A 538 -21.21 -3.86 -23.77
CA GLN A 538 -20.51 -2.84 -22.98
C GLN A 538 -19.13 -3.35 -22.56
N ILE A 539 -18.24 -2.46 -22.13
CA ILE A 539 -16.90 -2.81 -21.65
C ILE A 539 -16.68 -2.18 -20.28
N ASN A 540 -16.28 -2.98 -19.30
CA ASN A 540 -15.97 -2.48 -17.96
C ASN A 540 -14.73 -1.58 -17.97
N THR A 541 -14.85 -0.38 -17.41
CA THR A 541 -13.77 0.63 -17.36
C THR A 541 -12.55 0.18 -16.54
N GLY A 542 -12.73 -0.71 -15.58
CA GLY A 542 -11.62 -1.33 -14.83
C GLY A 542 -10.68 -2.15 -15.71
N LEU A 543 -11.16 -2.70 -16.83
CA LEU A 543 -10.30 -3.39 -17.81
C LEU A 543 -9.40 -2.39 -18.55
N MET A 544 -9.92 -1.19 -18.86
CA MET A 544 -9.14 -0.11 -19.46
C MET A 544 -8.08 0.38 -18.46
N GLN A 545 -8.46 0.59 -17.20
CA GLN A 545 -7.55 0.98 -16.11
C GLN A 545 -6.43 -0.05 -15.89
N THR A 546 -6.74 -1.35 -15.99
CA THR A 546 -5.74 -2.43 -15.88
C THR A 546 -4.67 -2.32 -16.98
N VAL A 547 -5.05 -1.91 -18.19
CA VAL A 547 -4.11 -1.71 -19.30
C VAL A 547 -3.28 -0.43 -19.13
N SER A 548 -3.87 0.59 -18.51
CA SER A 548 -3.26 1.89 -18.30
C SER A 548 -2.29 1.97 -17.12
N ASP A 549 -2.16 0.91 -16.32
CA ASP A 549 -1.19 0.86 -15.23
C ASP A 549 0.21 0.45 -15.74
N PRO A 550 1.24 1.32 -15.63
CA PRO A 550 2.62 0.96 -15.99
C PRO A 550 3.28 0.03 -14.95
N GLU A 551 2.79 -0.01 -13.71
CA GLU A 551 3.38 -0.73 -12.57
C GLU A 551 4.86 -0.39 -12.32
N ILE A 552 5.25 0.85 -12.62
CA ILE A 552 6.58 1.39 -12.40
C ILE A 552 6.46 2.90 -12.12
N SER A 553 7.29 3.43 -11.22
CA SER A 553 7.39 4.87 -10.99
C SER A 553 8.14 5.57 -12.12
N GLN A 554 7.87 6.87 -12.33
CA GLN A 554 8.55 7.66 -13.37
C GLN A 554 10.07 7.67 -13.19
N SER A 555 10.54 7.85 -11.94
CA SER A 555 11.97 7.89 -11.62
C SER A 555 12.66 6.55 -11.91
N LYS A 556 12.01 5.43 -11.61
CA LYS A 556 12.55 4.10 -11.93
C LYS A 556 12.53 3.85 -13.44
N PHE A 557 11.47 4.27 -14.13
CA PHE A 557 11.38 4.15 -15.59
C PHE A 557 12.48 4.95 -16.30
N GLN A 558 12.71 6.19 -15.86
CA GLN A 558 13.77 7.07 -16.37
C GLN A 558 15.13 6.38 -16.23
N LYS A 559 15.54 5.99 -15.02
CA LYS A 559 16.84 5.35 -14.77
C LYS A 559 17.06 4.09 -15.61
N GLN A 560 16.04 3.22 -15.71
CA GLN A 560 16.13 2.01 -16.53
C GLN A 560 16.29 2.34 -18.03
N THR A 561 15.61 3.39 -18.50
CA THR A 561 15.66 3.81 -19.89
C THR A 561 17.00 4.45 -20.22
N ASP A 562 17.49 5.33 -19.35
CA ASP A 562 18.79 6.00 -19.52
C ASP A 562 19.91 4.96 -19.52
N TYR A 563 19.92 4.01 -18.57
CA TYR A 563 20.86 2.90 -18.56
C TYR A 563 20.80 2.04 -19.83
N PHE A 564 19.60 1.75 -20.34
CA PHE A 564 19.45 1.02 -21.60
C PHE A 564 20.11 1.77 -22.75
N TRP A 565 19.87 3.08 -22.89
CA TRP A 565 20.47 3.89 -23.95
C TRP A 565 21.98 4.01 -23.79
N GLU A 566 22.48 4.24 -22.57
CA GLU A 566 23.92 4.24 -22.25
C GLU A 566 24.58 2.89 -22.59
N SER A 567 23.90 1.76 -22.33
CA SER A 567 24.43 0.43 -22.68
C SER A 567 24.55 0.20 -24.19
N LEU A 568 23.77 0.94 -25.00
CA LEU A 568 23.87 0.93 -26.46
C LEU A 568 24.98 1.87 -26.99
N ASP A 569 25.57 2.73 -26.15
CA ASP A 569 26.61 3.70 -26.53
C ASP A 569 27.91 3.05 -27.04
N GLY A 570 28.06 1.73 -26.92
CA GLY A 570 29.05 0.94 -27.66
C GLY A 570 28.88 0.98 -29.20
N LYS A 571 27.81 1.61 -29.72
CA LYS A 571 27.56 1.85 -31.16
C LYS A 571 27.52 3.34 -31.54
N ALA A 572 28.49 4.13 -31.06
CA ALA A 572 29.19 5.28 -31.66
C ALA A 572 28.46 6.39 -32.48
N SER A 573 27.14 6.39 -32.66
CA SER A 573 26.46 7.33 -33.56
C SER A 573 25.61 8.38 -32.84
N TYR A 574 25.14 8.13 -31.63
CA TYR A 574 24.15 8.98 -30.97
C TYR A 574 24.76 10.19 -30.23
N LEU A 575 25.98 10.05 -29.71
CA LEU A 575 26.68 11.09 -28.92
C LEU A 575 27.58 12.02 -29.73
N LYS A 576 27.68 11.86 -31.06
CA LYS A 576 28.34 12.88 -31.88
C LYS A 576 27.45 14.13 -31.92
N ASN A 577 27.70 15.04 -30.97
CA ASN A 577 27.09 16.37 -30.81
C ASN A 577 25.79 16.44 -29.98
N CYS A 578 25.43 15.42 -29.18
CA CYS A 578 24.37 15.59 -28.19
C CYS A 578 24.98 16.15 -26.89
N PRO A 579 24.49 17.30 -26.35
CA PRO A 579 24.96 17.79 -25.06
C PRO A 579 24.70 16.74 -23.97
N ALA A 580 25.66 16.60 -23.04
CA ALA A 580 25.47 15.73 -21.88
C ALA A 580 24.20 16.17 -21.12
N LEU A 581 23.34 15.22 -20.76
CA LEU A 581 22.21 15.48 -19.88
C LEU A 581 22.77 15.79 -18.50
N GLU A 582 22.80 17.07 -18.12
CA GLU A 582 22.98 17.47 -16.73
C GLU A 582 21.69 17.10 -16.00
N TYR A 583 21.71 16.00 -15.25
CA TYR A 583 20.64 15.70 -14.31
C TYR A 583 20.65 16.80 -13.25
N ALA A 584 19.54 17.52 -13.12
CA ALA A 584 19.36 18.43 -12.00
C ALA A 584 19.28 17.57 -10.73
N ASP A 585 20.33 17.62 -9.92
CA ASP A 585 20.27 17.23 -8.52
C ASP A 585 19.34 18.23 -7.81
N ASP A 586 18.03 18.01 -7.89
CA ASP A 586 17.05 18.79 -7.15
C ASP A 586 16.85 18.19 -5.74
N ILE A 587 17.06 19.11 -4.79
CA ILE A 587 17.06 19.07 -3.31
C ILE A 587 15.76 18.55 -2.69
#